data_AF-A0A1H0YSS3-F1
#
_entry.id   AF-A0A1H0YSS3-F1
#
_cell.length_a   1.000
_cell.length_b   1.000
_cell.length_c   1.000
_cell.angle_alpha   90.00
_cell.angle_beta   90.00
_cell.angle_gamma   90.00
#
_symmetry.space_group_name_H-M   'P 1'
#
loop_
_entity.id
_entity.type
_entity.pdbx_description
1 polymer ?
#
loop_
_entity_poly.entity_id
_entity_poly.type
_entity_poly.pdbx_seq_one_letter_code
_entity_poly.pdbx_strand_id
1 'polypeptide(L)'
;MASEPAVAYPITSYTDVMEYIHSIHISREDKEKVAQRLTVEVTQPALAEAYDRIDHLSTLGIDWDGHGALPISFRVLKNIKSVLMISQNSDWEHWMIAPDTNATIDLESEKTGAVISLGAYEYSYFAKVNGERLGESHIDFKPEAFLELMRKLG
;
A
#
# COMPACT_ATOMS: atom_id res chain seq x y z
N MET A 1 -13.62 -39.10 14.52
CA MET A 1 -12.88 -39.03 13.25
C MET A 1 -12.24 -37.66 13.22
N ALA A 2 -10.91 -37.59 13.34
CA ALA A 2 -10.18 -36.33 13.24
C ALA A 2 -10.03 -35.99 11.76
N SER A 3 -10.53 -34.82 11.36
CA SER A 3 -10.31 -34.28 10.02
C SER A 3 -8.81 -34.07 9.81
N GLU A 4 -8.27 -34.59 8.70
CA GLU A 4 -6.87 -34.39 8.33
C GLU A 4 -6.54 -32.89 8.26
N PRO A 5 -5.32 -32.47 8.66
CA PRO A 5 -4.90 -31.09 8.47
C PRO A 5 -4.87 -30.82 6.96
N ALA A 6 -5.66 -29.85 6.51
CA ALA A 6 -5.59 -29.33 5.15
C ALA A 6 -4.13 -28.96 4.88
N VAL A 7 -3.47 -29.71 3.98
CA VAL A 7 -2.15 -29.38 3.49
C VAL A 7 -2.27 -28.00 2.88
N ALA A 8 -1.65 -27.01 3.52
CA ALA A 8 -1.56 -25.66 2.98
C ALA A 8 -0.65 -25.73 1.75
N TYR A 9 -1.25 -25.88 0.57
CA TYR A 9 -0.53 -25.70 -0.68
C TYR A 9 0.02 -24.27 -0.69
N PRO A 10 1.34 -24.06 -0.80
CA PRO A 10 1.87 -22.71 -0.91
C PRO A 10 1.38 -22.15 -2.26
N ILE A 11 0.52 -21.15 -2.19
CA ILE A 11 0.02 -20.45 -3.36
C ILE A 11 1.17 -19.57 -3.87
N THR A 12 1.86 -20.00 -4.91
CA THR A 12 3.07 -19.31 -5.43
C THR A 12 2.92 -18.78 -6.85
N SER A 13 1.84 -19.16 -7.54
CA SER A 13 1.56 -18.79 -8.92
C SER A 13 0.06 -18.64 -9.17
N TYR A 14 -0.31 -17.95 -10.26
CA TYR A 14 -1.71 -17.81 -10.68
C TYR A 14 -2.39 -19.19 -10.88
N THR A 15 -1.64 -20.18 -11.35
CA THR A 15 -2.15 -21.55 -11.50
C THR A 15 -2.54 -22.14 -10.15
N ASP A 16 -1.69 -21.99 -9.12
CA ASP A 16 -1.96 -22.48 -7.76
C ASP A 16 -3.18 -21.79 -7.14
N VAL A 17 -3.35 -20.49 -7.40
CA VAL A 17 -4.52 -19.71 -6.98
C VAL A 17 -5.81 -20.31 -7.54
N MET A 18 -5.85 -20.58 -8.85
CA MET A 18 -7.04 -21.11 -9.53
C MET A 18 -7.37 -22.53 -9.08
N GLU A 19 -6.36 -23.38 -8.85
CA GLU A 19 -6.56 -24.72 -8.28
C GLU A 19 -7.13 -24.65 -6.87
N TYR A 20 -6.59 -23.78 -6.01
CA TYR A 20 -7.09 -23.57 -4.65
C TYR A 20 -8.56 -23.10 -4.63
N ILE A 21 -8.93 -22.13 -5.47
CA ILE A 21 -10.30 -21.59 -5.52
C ILE A 21 -11.32 -22.61 -6.03
N HIS A 22 -10.91 -23.49 -6.95
CA HIS A 22 -11.76 -24.59 -7.36
C HIS A 22 -11.98 -25.61 -6.24
N SER A 23 -11.00 -25.80 -5.35
CA SER A 23 -11.07 -26.76 -4.23
C SER A 23 -11.99 -26.33 -3.07
N ILE A 24 -12.16 -25.01 -2.84
CA ILE A 24 -12.96 -24.50 -1.71
C ILE A 24 -14.46 -24.50 -2.01
N HIS A 25 -15.29 -24.83 -1.01
CA HIS A 25 -16.75 -24.88 -1.12
C HIS A 25 -17.41 -23.61 -0.58
N ILE A 26 -17.30 -22.52 -1.34
CA ILE A 26 -17.95 -21.23 -1.04
C ILE A 26 -18.82 -20.78 -2.22
N SER A 27 -19.63 -19.72 -2.01
CA SER A 27 -20.49 -19.16 -3.05
C SER A 27 -19.65 -18.66 -4.24
N ARG A 28 -20.25 -18.58 -5.43
CA ARG A 28 -19.57 -18.08 -6.63
C ARG A 28 -19.04 -16.66 -6.43
N GLU A 29 -19.82 -15.79 -5.79
CA GLU A 29 -19.42 -14.40 -5.51
C GLU A 29 -18.20 -14.35 -4.57
N ASP A 30 -18.17 -15.21 -3.55
CA ASP A 30 -17.04 -15.29 -2.64
C ASP A 30 -15.80 -15.88 -3.32
N LYS A 31 -15.97 -16.84 -4.24
CA LYS A 31 -14.87 -17.35 -5.07
C LYS A 31 -14.26 -16.26 -5.93
N GLU A 32 -15.08 -15.41 -6.55
CA GLU A 32 -14.61 -14.30 -7.39
C GLU A 32 -13.83 -13.26 -6.56
N LYS A 33 -14.29 -12.94 -5.35
CA LYS A 33 -13.58 -12.05 -4.41
C LYS A 33 -12.23 -12.64 -3.95
N VAL A 34 -12.22 -13.92 -3.57
CA VAL A 34 -10.99 -14.62 -3.17
C VAL A 34 -10.02 -14.72 -4.35
N ALA A 35 -10.52 -14.97 -5.57
CA ALA A 35 -9.71 -15.00 -6.79
C ALA A 35 -9.00 -13.69 -7.07
N GLN A 36 -9.72 -12.58 -7.00
CA GLN A 36 -9.15 -11.27 -7.25
C GLN A 36 -8.08 -10.95 -6.22
N ARG A 37 -8.35 -11.19 -4.93
CA ARG A 37 -7.39 -10.92 -3.86
C ARG A 37 -6.12 -11.76 -4.00
N LEU A 38 -6.25 -13.08 -4.13
CA LEU A 38 -5.10 -13.98 -4.25
C LEU A 38 -4.30 -13.75 -5.54
N THR A 39 -4.99 -13.40 -6.64
CA THR A 39 -4.30 -13.07 -7.90
C THR A 39 -3.47 -11.80 -7.74
N VAL A 40 -3.99 -10.76 -7.09
CA VAL A 40 -3.24 -9.53 -6.81
C VAL A 40 -2.06 -9.82 -5.89
N GLU A 41 -2.25 -10.58 -4.81
CA GLU A 41 -1.16 -10.97 -3.88
C GLU A 41 -0.02 -11.73 -4.58
N VAL A 42 -0.33 -12.63 -5.52
CA VAL A 42 0.69 -13.44 -6.21
C VAL A 42 1.34 -12.71 -7.39
N THR A 43 0.56 -11.97 -8.18
CA THR A 43 1.06 -11.32 -9.41
C THR A 43 1.60 -9.90 -9.16
N GLN A 44 1.19 -9.27 -8.07
CA GLN A 44 1.53 -7.90 -7.70
C GLN A 44 1.74 -7.78 -6.18
N PRO A 45 2.71 -8.50 -5.60
CA PRO A 45 2.89 -8.61 -4.15
C PRO A 45 3.13 -7.27 -3.46
N ALA A 46 3.93 -6.38 -4.05
CA ALA A 46 4.21 -5.06 -3.47
C ALA A 46 2.96 -4.16 -3.48
N LEU A 47 2.16 -4.24 -4.54
CA LEU A 47 0.90 -3.51 -4.61
C LEU A 47 -0.12 -4.06 -3.60
N ALA A 48 -0.19 -5.39 -3.45
CA ALA A 48 -1.03 -6.04 -2.45
C ALA A 48 -0.65 -5.61 -1.02
N GLU A 49 0.64 -5.62 -0.70
CA GLU A 49 1.17 -5.15 0.58
C GLU A 49 0.82 -3.68 0.83
N ALA A 50 0.95 -2.83 -0.19
CA ALA A 50 0.57 -1.42 -0.09
C ALA A 50 -0.94 -1.25 0.17
N TYR A 51 -1.82 -2.01 -0.50
CA TYR A 51 -3.25 -2.01 -0.22
C TYR A 51 -3.57 -2.44 1.22
N ASP A 52 -3.02 -3.57 1.67
CA ASP A 52 -3.23 -4.09 3.02
C ASP A 52 -2.71 -3.10 4.07
N ARG A 53 -1.57 -2.46 3.81
CA ARG A 53 -1.01 -1.42 4.67
C ARG A 53 -1.95 -0.23 4.78
N ILE A 54 -2.45 0.31 3.67
CA ILE A 54 -3.41 1.43 3.67
C ILE A 54 -4.71 1.06 4.39
N ASP A 55 -5.22 -0.16 4.21
CA ASP A 55 -6.41 -0.61 4.92
C ASP A 55 -6.16 -0.73 6.42
N HIS A 56 -4.99 -1.22 6.86
CA HIS A 56 -4.61 -1.19 8.27
C HIS A 56 -4.54 0.24 8.83
N LEU A 57 -3.89 1.17 8.12
CA LEU A 57 -3.79 2.57 8.55
C LEU A 57 -5.17 3.23 8.68
N SER A 58 -6.15 2.83 7.86
CA SER A 58 -7.52 3.35 7.94
C SER A 58 -8.26 2.99 9.24
N THR A 59 -7.75 1.99 9.98
CA THR A 59 -8.34 1.54 11.24
C THR A 59 -7.75 2.21 12.48
N LEU A 60 -6.68 3.00 12.32
CA LEU A 60 -6.05 3.68 13.45
C LEU A 60 -7.03 4.64 14.11
N GLY A 61 -7.18 4.51 15.42
CA GLY A 61 -7.98 5.43 16.24
C GLY A 61 -7.20 6.68 16.63
N ILE A 62 -7.84 7.55 17.40
CA ILE A 62 -7.14 8.65 18.08
C ILE A 62 -6.14 8.03 19.08
N ASP A 63 -4.99 8.67 19.24
CA ASP A 63 -3.94 8.29 20.20
C ASP A 63 -3.36 6.89 19.93
N TRP A 64 -3.27 6.51 18.65
CA TRP A 64 -2.76 5.19 18.25
C TRP A 64 -1.28 4.95 18.63
N ASP A 65 -0.54 6.02 18.93
CA ASP A 65 0.85 5.99 19.38
C ASP A 65 1.01 6.22 20.89
N GLY A 66 -0.08 6.48 21.64
CA GLY A 66 -0.04 6.84 23.06
C GLY A 66 0.49 8.25 23.36
N HIS A 67 0.65 9.08 22.32
CA HIS A 67 1.18 10.45 22.41
C HIS A 67 0.29 11.50 21.72
N GLY A 68 -0.99 11.17 21.51
CA GLY A 68 -2.00 12.06 20.98
C GLY A 68 -2.08 12.10 19.45
N ALA A 69 -1.52 11.11 18.74
CA ALA A 69 -1.61 11.07 17.29
C ALA A 69 -3.05 11.08 16.78
N LEU A 70 -3.27 11.80 15.69
CA LEU A 70 -4.54 11.82 14.99
C LEU A 70 -4.67 10.61 14.06
N PRO A 71 -5.89 10.10 13.84
CA PRO A 71 -6.13 9.10 12.82
C PRO A 71 -5.86 9.69 11.43
N ILE A 72 -5.44 8.85 10.48
CA ILE A 72 -5.17 9.31 9.11
C ILE A 72 -6.42 9.93 8.51
N SER A 73 -6.28 11.11 7.92
CA SER A 73 -7.40 11.80 7.29
C SER A 73 -8.00 10.95 6.17
N PHE A 74 -9.33 10.86 6.14
CA PHE A 74 -10.06 10.19 5.05
C PHE A 74 -9.60 10.63 3.66
N ARG A 75 -9.25 11.92 3.52
CA ARG A 75 -8.80 12.47 2.23
C ARG A 75 -7.41 11.97 1.84
N VAL A 76 -6.51 11.81 2.80
CA VAL A 76 -5.18 11.21 2.59
C VAL A 76 -5.34 9.75 2.15
N LEU A 77 -6.20 8.98 2.84
CA LEU A 77 -6.50 7.59 2.46
C LEU A 77 -7.11 7.50 1.05
N LYS A 78 -8.01 8.43 0.69
CA LYS A 78 -8.58 8.49 -0.66
C LYS A 78 -7.51 8.82 -1.71
N ASN A 79 -6.62 9.78 -1.42
CA ASN A 79 -5.54 10.19 -2.31
C ASN A 79 -4.59 9.02 -2.58
N ILE A 80 -4.08 8.35 -1.54
CA ILE A 80 -3.15 7.24 -1.73
C ILE A 80 -3.80 6.03 -2.43
N LYS A 81 -5.06 5.72 -2.12
CA LYS A 81 -5.84 4.71 -2.86
C LYS A 81 -5.97 5.06 -4.34
N SER A 82 -6.13 6.34 -4.68
CA SER A 82 -6.18 6.75 -6.09
C SER A 82 -4.86 6.55 -6.83
N VAL A 83 -3.72 6.67 -6.15
CA VAL A 83 -2.40 6.33 -6.70
C VAL A 83 -2.30 4.82 -6.90
N LEU A 84 -2.64 4.02 -5.88
CA LEU A 84 -2.62 2.55 -5.95
C LEU A 84 -3.44 2.00 -7.14
N MET A 85 -4.59 2.60 -7.45
CA MET A 85 -5.44 2.17 -8.57
C MET A 85 -4.80 2.33 -9.95
N ILE A 86 -3.86 3.27 -10.12
CA ILE A 86 -3.20 3.56 -11.40
C ILE A 86 -1.74 3.08 -11.45
N SER A 87 -1.28 2.46 -10.37
CA SER A 87 0.09 1.98 -10.21
C SER A 87 0.28 0.58 -10.78
N GLN A 88 1.53 0.22 -11.04
CA GLN A 88 1.97 -1.15 -11.30
C GLN A 88 2.73 -1.68 -10.08
N ASN A 89 2.95 -3.00 -10.01
CA ASN A 89 3.69 -3.62 -8.91
C ASN A 89 5.06 -2.97 -8.67
N SER A 90 5.82 -2.76 -9.75
CA SER A 90 7.17 -2.19 -9.69
C SER A 90 7.24 -0.78 -9.10
N ASP A 91 6.12 -0.05 -9.08
CA ASP A 91 6.07 1.30 -8.51
C ASP A 91 6.17 1.30 -6.97
N TRP A 92 5.94 0.15 -6.32
CA TRP A 92 5.84 0.02 -4.85
C TRP A 92 6.92 -0.84 -4.22
N GLU A 93 7.71 -1.58 -5.00
CA GLU A 93 8.70 -2.56 -4.52
C GLU A 93 9.76 -2.01 -3.54
N HIS A 94 9.94 -0.70 -3.48
CA HIS A 94 10.94 -0.04 -2.64
C HIS A 94 10.35 1.03 -1.73
N TRP A 95 9.02 1.10 -1.60
CA TRP A 95 8.34 2.14 -0.85
C TRP A 95 7.69 1.58 0.41
N MET A 96 8.13 2.07 1.56
CA MET A 96 7.49 1.83 2.85
C MET A 96 6.44 2.91 3.12
N ILE A 97 5.27 2.52 3.63
CA ILE A 97 4.18 3.44 3.99
C ILE A 97 4.03 3.52 5.51
N ALA A 98 4.22 4.71 6.08
CA ALA A 98 4.13 4.97 7.50
C ALA A 98 3.06 6.04 7.83
N PRO A 99 2.33 5.89 8.95
CA PRO A 99 1.46 6.95 9.44
C PRO A 99 2.29 8.05 10.12
N ASP A 100 1.89 9.30 9.95
CA ASP A 100 2.38 10.43 10.73
C ASP A 100 1.31 10.89 11.74
N THR A 101 1.78 11.39 12.88
CA THR A 101 0.96 11.89 13.99
C THR A 101 -0.07 12.97 13.61
N ASN A 102 0.14 13.70 12.51
CA ASN A 102 -0.69 14.82 12.08
C ASN A 102 -1.77 14.44 11.05
N ALA A 103 -2.29 13.20 11.11
CA ALA A 103 -3.29 12.67 10.18
C ALA A 103 -2.80 12.56 8.72
N THR A 104 -1.49 12.40 8.51
CA THR A 104 -0.84 12.30 7.18
C THR A 104 -0.10 10.97 7.02
N ILE A 105 0.37 10.67 5.81
CA ILE A 105 1.16 9.47 5.51
C ILE A 105 2.52 9.89 4.96
N ASP A 106 3.58 9.24 5.43
CA ASP A 106 4.90 9.30 4.83
C ASP A 106 5.14 8.05 3.97
N LEU A 107 5.68 8.27 2.77
CA LEU A 107 6.26 7.23 1.93
C LEU A 107 7.77 7.37 1.96
N GLU A 108 8.47 6.31 2.34
CA GLU A 108 9.92 6.28 2.41
C GLU A 108 10.47 5.29 1.39
N SER A 109 11.37 5.75 0.52
CA SER A 109 12.06 4.89 -0.43
C SER A 109 13.25 4.22 0.25
N GLU A 110 13.24 2.89 0.37
CA GLU A 110 14.36 2.12 0.90
C GLU A 110 15.61 2.22 -0.01
N LYS A 111 15.39 2.39 -1.31
CA LYS A 111 16.45 2.44 -2.32
C LYS A 111 17.22 3.76 -2.30
N THR A 112 16.52 4.89 -2.14
CA THR A 112 17.13 6.22 -2.26
C THR A 112 17.15 7.02 -0.96
N GLY A 113 16.39 6.59 0.06
CA GLY A 113 16.16 7.33 1.29
C GLY A 113 15.31 8.59 1.08
N ALA A 114 14.60 8.71 -0.05
CA ALA A 114 13.66 9.79 -0.29
C ALA A 114 12.40 9.61 0.57
N VAL A 115 11.85 10.73 1.05
CA VAL A 115 10.61 10.77 1.83
C VAL A 115 9.60 11.65 1.13
N ILE A 116 8.36 11.17 0.97
CA ILE A 116 7.23 11.94 0.47
C ILE A 116 6.18 11.99 1.57
N SER A 117 5.88 13.18 2.08
CA SER A 117 4.82 13.41 3.07
C SER A 117 3.54 13.81 2.37
N LEU A 118 2.50 12.98 2.46
CA LEU A 118 1.21 13.15 1.80
C LEU A 118 0.16 13.69 2.77
N GLY A 119 -0.26 14.93 2.51
CA GLY A 119 -1.40 15.58 3.16
C GLY A 119 -2.71 15.43 2.37
N ALA A 120 -3.76 16.10 2.88
CA ALA A 120 -5.11 15.99 2.34
C ALA A 120 -5.27 16.64 0.94
N TYR A 121 -4.53 17.71 0.68
CA TYR A 121 -4.63 18.51 -0.55
C TYR A 121 -3.30 18.66 -1.27
N GLU A 122 -2.20 18.41 -0.57
CA GLU A 122 -0.85 18.64 -1.03
C GLU A 122 0.07 17.55 -0.52
N TYR A 123 1.27 17.50 -1.09
CA TYR A 123 2.36 16.69 -0.58
C TYR A 123 3.67 17.49 -0.62
N SER A 124 4.64 17.01 0.12
CA SER A 124 6.02 17.52 0.10
C SER A 124 6.96 16.34 -0.10
N TYR A 125 8.14 16.57 -0.64
CA TYR A 125 9.15 15.54 -0.74
C TYR A 125 10.52 16.04 -0.35
N PHE A 126 11.35 15.15 0.16
CA PHE A 126 12.72 15.41 0.52
C PHE A 126 13.59 14.21 0.15
N ALA A 127 14.63 14.44 -0.64
CA ALA A 127 15.64 13.44 -0.97
C ALA A 127 17.02 13.92 -0.51
N LYS A 128 17.85 12.99 -0.02
CA LYS A 128 19.26 13.27 0.22
C LYS A 128 20.03 13.06 -1.06
N VAL A 129 20.56 14.13 -1.63
CA VAL A 129 21.41 14.10 -2.83
C VAL A 129 22.76 14.70 -2.45
N ASN A 130 23.83 13.91 -2.52
CA ASN A 130 25.19 14.34 -2.17
C ASN A 130 25.33 14.96 -0.76
N GLY A 131 24.53 14.50 0.20
CA GLY A 131 24.54 15.01 1.57
C GLY A 131 23.67 16.25 1.80
N GLU A 132 23.10 16.85 0.75
CA GLU A 132 22.14 17.95 0.84
C GLU A 132 20.70 17.43 0.78
N ARG A 133 19.81 18.07 1.55
CA ARG A 133 18.37 17.79 1.51
C ARG A 133 17.75 18.65 0.41
N LEU A 134 17.45 18.03 -0.73
CA LEU A 134 16.74 18.66 -1.83
C LEU A 134 15.26 18.26 -1.76
N GLY A 135 14.36 19.21 -1.91
CA GLY A 135 12.94 18.96 -1.77
C GLY A 135 12.09 20.15 -2.13
N GLU A 136 10.82 19.87 -2.43
CA GLU A 136 9.78 20.87 -2.60
C GLU A 136 8.68 20.63 -1.57
N SER A 137 7.98 21.70 -1.22
CA SER A 137 6.89 21.67 -0.26
C SER A 137 5.64 22.33 -0.86
N HIS A 138 4.47 21.96 -0.36
CA HIS A 138 3.18 22.49 -0.80
C HIS A 138 2.87 22.23 -2.29
N ILE A 139 3.13 21.01 -2.76
CA ILE A 139 2.78 20.61 -4.12
C ILE A 139 1.33 20.10 -4.12
N ASP A 140 0.48 20.69 -4.96
CA ASP A 140 -0.90 20.24 -5.14
C ASP A 140 -0.97 18.73 -5.49
N PHE A 141 -1.84 18.01 -4.78
CA PHE A 141 -1.99 16.58 -5.02
C PHE A 141 -2.73 16.31 -6.32
N LYS A 142 -2.07 15.57 -7.22
CA LYS A 142 -2.65 14.93 -8.41
C LYS A 142 -2.08 13.51 -8.51
N PRO A 143 -2.92 12.47 -8.66
CA PRO A 143 -2.46 11.07 -8.57
C PRO A 143 -1.33 10.74 -9.55
N GLU A 144 -1.45 11.20 -10.80
CA GLU A 144 -0.49 10.91 -11.87
C GLU A 144 0.85 11.60 -11.61
N ALA A 145 0.82 12.88 -11.24
CA ALA A 145 2.04 13.64 -10.93
C ALA A 145 2.74 13.09 -9.67
N PHE A 146 1.97 12.67 -8.68
CA PHE A 146 2.49 12.02 -7.48
C PHE A 146 3.18 10.68 -7.82
N LEU A 147 2.54 9.84 -8.64
CA LEU A 147 3.11 8.57 -9.08
C LEU A 147 4.37 8.77 -9.93
N GLU A 148 4.39 9.76 -10.82
CA GLU A 148 5.59 10.12 -11.58
C GLU A 148 6.74 10.53 -10.65
N LEU A 149 6.44 11.28 -9.59
CA LEU A 149 7.44 11.62 -8.58
C LEU A 149 7.94 10.37 -7.84
N MET A 150 7.05 9.47 -7.41
CA MET A 150 7.45 8.21 -6.78
C MET A 150 8.39 7.41 -7.66
N ARG A 151 8.10 7.30 -8.97
CA ARG A 151 8.98 6.61 -9.93
C ARG A 151 10.33 7.27 -10.10
N LYS A 152 10.38 8.61 -10.02
CA LYS A 152 11.62 9.38 -10.12
C LYS A 152 12.48 9.25 -8.86
N LEU A 153 11.84 9.14 -7.70
CA LEU A 153 12.51 9.07 -6.40
C LEU A 153 12.77 7.64 -5.91
N GLY A 154 12.12 6.62 -6.50
CA GLY A 154 12.25 5.21 -6.14
C GLY A 154 13.16 4.39 -7.05
#